data_AF-A0A453N8T9-F1
#
_entry.id   AF-A0A453N8T9-F1
#
_cell.length_a   1.000
_cell.length_b   1.000
_cell.length_c   1.000
_cell.angle_alpha   90.00
_cell.angle_beta   90.00
_cell.angle_gamma   90.00
#
_symmetry.space_group_name_H-M   'P 1'
#
loop_
_entity.id
_entity.type
_entity.pdbx_description
1 polymer ?
#
loop_
_entity_poly.entity_id
_entity_poly.type
_entity_poly.pdbx_seq_one_letter_code
_entity_poly.pdbx_strand_id
1 'polypeptide(L)'
;MQVWARILCAVPNSRLVVKCKPFCCDSIRQKFLSTLEELGLESLRVDLLPLIHLNHDHMQAYSLMDISLDTFPYAGTTTTCESLYMGVPCVTMAGSVHAHNVGVSLLTKVGLGRLVAKTEDEYVSLALGLASDVSALEELRKSLRELMIKSPVCDGESFTRGLESAYRSMWHRYCDGDSPALRRLEVLAGEDLDKTAVKHADLKAQRANATAEEDNQSPIKKVDATSKGGEPQIMVNHVSSPEGNQALVTAKAQPQMMVNGVSSPHSPSGRCEANGHSSR
;
A
#
# COMPACT_ATOMS: atom_id res chain seq x y z
N MET A 1 -0.07 12.29 9.15
CA MET A 1 0.07 12.28 10.63
C MET A 1 -0.95 13.16 11.32
N GLN A 2 -1.09 14.45 10.98
CA GLN A 2 -2.12 15.33 11.60
C GLN A 2 -3.53 14.74 11.55
N VAL A 3 -3.97 14.23 10.39
CA VAL A 3 -5.28 13.58 10.23
C VAL A 3 -5.45 12.35 11.12
N TRP A 4 -4.41 11.51 11.27
CA TRP A 4 -4.46 10.37 12.17
C TRP A 4 -4.55 10.81 13.62
N ALA A 5 -3.75 11.79 14.05
CA ALA A 5 -3.84 12.34 15.40
C ALA A 5 -5.26 12.84 15.71
N ARG A 6 -5.90 13.56 14.78
CA ARG A 6 -7.30 13.99 14.92
C ARG A 6 -8.26 12.81 15.17
N ILE A 7 -8.12 11.71 14.45
CA ILE A 7 -8.94 10.50 14.63
C ILE A 7 -8.70 9.89 16.02
N LEU A 8 -7.44 9.64 16.37
CA LEU A 8 -7.08 8.95 17.61
C LEU A 8 -7.40 9.80 18.86
N CYS A 9 -7.29 11.13 18.77
CA CYS A 9 -7.71 12.03 19.86
C CYS A 9 -9.23 12.05 20.03
N ALA A 10 -10.01 11.89 18.95
CA ALA A 10 -11.46 11.87 19.00
C ALA A 10 -12.05 10.51 19.44
N VAL A 11 -11.29 9.42 19.40
CA VAL A 11 -11.69 8.09 19.89
C VAL A 11 -10.82 7.72 21.10
N PRO A 12 -11.26 8.02 22.34
CA PRO A 12 -10.53 7.64 23.55
C PRO A 12 -10.28 6.12 23.57
N ASN A 13 -9.12 5.69 24.06
CA ASN A 13 -8.69 4.27 24.12
C ASN A 13 -8.34 3.58 22.80
N SER A 14 -8.50 4.24 21.64
CA SER A 14 -7.94 3.72 20.39
C SER A 14 -6.41 3.72 20.41
N ARG A 15 -5.78 2.83 19.65
CA ARG A 15 -4.33 2.70 19.50
C ARG A 15 -3.97 2.76 18.02
N LEU A 16 -2.81 3.32 17.71
CA LEU A 16 -2.26 3.39 16.37
C LEU A 16 -1.18 2.32 16.21
N VAL A 17 -1.35 1.37 15.29
CA VAL A 17 -0.34 0.38 14.91
C VAL A 17 0.30 0.79 13.59
N VAL A 18 1.60 1.03 13.57
CA VAL A 18 2.31 1.43 12.34
C VAL A 18 3.41 0.42 12.05
N LYS A 19 3.37 -0.19 10.86
CA LYS A 19 4.38 -1.16 10.44
C LYS A 19 5.27 -0.55 9.36
N CYS A 20 6.56 -0.48 9.62
CA CYS A 20 7.52 0.02 8.64
C CYS A 20 8.92 -0.52 8.92
N LYS A 21 9.66 -0.86 7.85
CA LYS A 21 11.03 -1.40 7.95
C LYS A 21 11.97 -0.54 8.82
N PRO A 22 11.99 0.80 8.72
CA PRO A 22 12.87 1.66 9.51
C PRO A 22 12.58 1.67 11.01
N PHE A 23 11.46 1.10 11.50
CA PHE A 23 11.21 0.98 12.94
C PHE A 23 12.04 -0.09 13.64
N CYS A 24 12.97 -0.75 12.93
CA CYS A 24 14.08 -1.45 13.56
C CYS A 24 15.14 -0.51 14.17
N CYS A 25 15.08 0.79 13.85
CA CYS A 25 16.01 1.80 14.35
C CYS A 25 15.36 2.67 15.42
N ASP A 26 15.91 2.68 16.63
CA ASP A 26 15.34 3.40 17.77
C ASP A 26 15.26 4.92 17.55
N SER A 27 16.22 5.53 16.86
CA SER A 27 16.17 6.97 16.58
C SER A 27 14.98 7.34 15.68
N ILE A 28 14.63 6.48 14.73
CA ILE A 28 13.47 6.68 13.85
C ILE A 28 12.17 6.46 14.64
N ARG A 29 12.13 5.44 15.51
CA ARG A 29 10.99 5.20 16.40
C ARG A 29 10.73 6.41 17.28
N GLN A 30 11.77 6.91 17.97
CA GLN A 30 11.64 8.07 18.86
C GLN A 30 11.21 9.31 18.10
N LYS A 31 11.81 9.60 16.94
CA LYS A 31 11.39 10.73 16.10
C LYS A 31 9.90 10.65 15.72
N PHE A 32 9.43 9.46 15.35
CA PHE A 32 8.03 9.25 14.98
C PHE A 32 7.08 9.45 16.17
N LEU A 33 7.43 8.90 17.34
CA LEU A 33 6.65 9.05 18.58
C LEU A 33 6.61 10.52 19.03
N SER A 34 7.75 11.22 19.08
CA SER A 34 7.78 12.64 19.47
C SER A 34 6.93 13.51 18.53
N THR A 35 6.93 13.22 17.22
CA THR A 35 6.08 13.94 16.25
C THR A 35 4.58 13.73 16.55
N LEU A 36 4.18 12.55 17.00
CA LEU A 36 2.79 12.27 17.37
C LEU A 36 2.41 12.88 18.73
N GLU A 37 3.34 12.91 19.69
CA GLU A 37 3.15 13.56 20.98
C GLU A 37 2.96 15.08 20.82
N GLU A 38 3.71 15.73 19.93
CA GLU A 38 3.51 17.14 19.55
C GLU A 38 2.11 17.41 18.97
N LEU A 39 1.48 16.39 18.39
CA LEU A 39 0.11 16.44 17.87
C LEU A 39 -0.94 16.03 18.91
N GLY A 40 -0.54 15.78 20.16
CA GLY A 40 -1.42 15.43 21.27
C GLY A 40 -1.75 13.94 21.39
N LEU A 41 -1.06 13.06 20.64
CA LEU A 41 -1.25 11.61 20.74
C LEU A 41 -0.16 10.99 21.62
N GLU A 42 -0.56 10.48 22.79
CA GLU A 42 0.33 9.81 23.73
C GLU A 42 1.07 8.62 23.10
N SER A 43 2.39 8.55 23.28
CA SER A 43 3.24 7.47 22.72
C SER A 43 2.81 6.08 23.19
N LEU A 44 2.25 5.94 24.39
CA LEU A 44 1.73 4.67 24.91
C LEU A 44 0.59 4.10 24.04
N ARG A 45 -0.10 4.95 23.27
CA ARG A 45 -1.18 4.57 22.35
C ARG A 45 -0.65 4.22 20.94
N VAL A 46 0.67 4.17 20.74
CA VAL A 46 1.29 3.92 19.43
C VAL A 46 2.18 2.68 19.47
N ASP A 47 1.82 1.67 18.69
CA ASP A 47 2.57 0.43 18.51
C ASP A 47 3.35 0.47 17.19
N LEU A 48 4.68 0.65 17.27
CA LEU A 48 5.54 0.65 16.08
C LEU A 48 6.12 -0.74 15.83
N LEU A 49 5.72 -1.36 14.73
CA LEU A 49 6.15 -2.68 14.31
C LEU A 49 7.27 -2.59 13.25
N PRO A 50 8.44 -3.23 13.47
CA PRO A 50 9.44 -3.35 12.42
C PRO A 50 8.96 -4.32 11.32
N LEU A 51 9.82 -4.59 10.34
CA LEU A 51 9.54 -5.57 9.31
C LEU A 51 9.29 -6.96 9.92
N ILE A 52 8.16 -7.58 9.57
CA ILE A 52 7.86 -8.98 9.85
C ILE A 52 8.27 -9.79 8.61
N HIS A 53 9.21 -10.72 8.78
CA HIS A 53 9.84 -11.39 7.65
C HIS A 53 9.00 -12.52 7.04
N LEU A 54 8.18 -13.20 7.85
CA LEU A 54 7.35 -14.30 7.40
C LEU A 54 5.99 -13.78 6.98
N ASN A 55 5.55 -14.14 5.77
CA ASN A 55 4.25 -13.70 5.23
C ASN A 55 3.08 -14.11 6.13
N HIS A 56 3.12 -15.31 6.72
CA HIS A 56 2.10 -15.76 7.65
C HIS A 56 1.94 -14.79 8.84
N ASP A 57 3.05 -14.43 9.47
CA ASP A 57 3.05 -13.56 10.65
C ASP A 57 2.67 -12.12 10.28
N HIS A 58 3.08 -11.67 9.08
CA HIS A 58 2.67 -10.38 8.53
C HIS A 58 1.15 -10.32 8.31
N MET A 59 0.55 -11.37 7.77
CA MET A 59 -0.89 -11.46 7.60
C MET A 59 -1.61 -11.57 8.95
N GLN A 60 -1.06 -12.33 9.91
CA GLN A 60 -1.59 -12.45 11.25
C GLN A 60 -1.62 -11.11 12.00
N ALA A 61 -0.67 -10.20 11.72
CA ALA A 61 -0.64 -8.88 12.36
C ALA A 61 -1.93 -8.05 12.11
N TYR A 62 -2.66 -8.31 11.02
CA TYR A 62 -3.95 -7.64 10.77
C TYR A 62 -5.03 -8.02 11.79
N SER A 63 -4.89 -9.13 12.53
CA SER A 63 -5.82 -9.48 13.61
C SER A 63 -5.73 -8.52 14.81
N LEU A 64 -4.68 -7.70 14.88
CA LEU A 64 -4.49 -6.67 15.90
C LEU A 64 -5.19 -5.35 15.55
N MET A 65 -5.96 -5.31 14.46
CA MET A 65 -6.48 -4.06 13.89
C MET A 65 -7.96 -4.16 13.59
N ASP A 66 -8.65 -3.05 13.83
CA ASP A 66 -10.08 -2.94 13.57
C ASP A 66 -10.35 -2.20 12.27
N ILE A 67 -9.59 -1.13 12.02
CA ILE A 67 -9.75 -0.24 10.87
C ILE A 67 -8.36 0.07 10.31
N SER A 68 -8.20 -0.06 9.00
CA SER A 68 -7.01 0.36 8.28
C SER A 68 -7.19 1.79 7.76
N LEU A 69 -6.14 2.61 7.91
CA LEU A 69 -6.13 4.01 7.49
C LEU A 69 -5.14 4.15 6.33
N ASP A 70 -5.68 4.22 5.10
CA ASP A 70 -4.85 4.35 3.91
C ASP A 70 -4.06 5.67 3.93
N THR A 71 -2.83 5.63 3.41
CA THR A 71 -1.97 6.80 3.33
C THR A 71 -2.35 7.68 2.14
N PHE A 72 -2.07 8.97 2.23
CA PHE A 72 -2.17 9.91 1.12
C PHE A 72 -1.04 10.94 1.21
N PRO A 73 -0.56 11.50 0.08
CA PRO A 73 -1.09 11.36 -1.30
C PRO A 73 -0.67 10.09 -2.05
N TYR A 74 0.03 9.17 -1.39
CA TYR A 74 0.39 7.87 -1.94
C TYR A 74 -0.37 6.77 -1.22
N ALA A 75 -1.31 6.15 -1.91
CA ALA A 75 -2.18 5.11 -1.36
C ALA A 75 -1.50 3.75 -1.35
N GLY A 76 -1.87 2.94 -0.37
CA GLY A 76 -1.57 1.53 -0.33
C GLY A 76 -2.19 0.80 -1.52
N THR A 77 -1.49 -0.24 -1.99
CA THR A 77 -1.98 -1.15 -3.02
C THR A 77 -2.11 -2.54 -2.42
N THR A 78 -0.99 -3.23 -2.27
CA THR A 78 -0.95 -4.60 -1.71
C THR A 78 -1.44 -4.63 -0.27
N THR A 79 -1.02 -3.66 0.55
CA THR A 79 -1.43 -3.56 1.96
C THR A 79 -2.93 -3.33 2.11
N THR A 80 -3.52 -2.55 1.21
CA THR A 80 -4.97 -2.33 1.18
C THR A 80 -5.68 -3.62 0.80
N CYS A 81 -5.22 -4.34 -0.22
CA CYS A 81 -5.76 -5.66 -0.57
C CYS A 81 -5.64 -6.67 0.59
N GLU A 82 -4.49 -6.74 1.25
CA GLU A 82 -4.26 -7.61 2.41
C GLU A 82 -5.18 -7.27 3.58
N SER A 83 -5.34 -5.99 3.90
CA SER A 83 -6.25 -5.49 4.93
C SER A 83 -7.68 -6.00 4.66
N LEU A 84 -8.19 -5.76 3.46
CA LEU A 84 -9.54 -6.18 3.06
C LEU A 84 -9.66 -7.72 3.09
N TYR A 85 -8.66 -8.43 2.58
CA TYR A 85 -8.63 -9.89 2.62
C TYR A 85 -8.59 -10.46 4.04
N MET A 86 -7.95 -9.76 4.98
CA MET A 86 -7.89 -10.13 6.39
C MET A 86 -9.12 -9.67 7.20
N GLY A 87 -10.12 -9.08 6.54
CA GLY A 87 -11.35 -8.65 7.19
C GLY A 87 -11.25 -7.30 7.88
N VAL A 88 -10.20 -6.51 7.62
CA VAL A 88 -10.01 -5.18 8.18
C VAL A 88 -10.46 -4.12 7.17
N PRO A 89 -11.59 -3.42 7.39
CA PRO A 89 -12.05 -2.35 6.50
C PRO A 89 -11.04 -1.22 6.45
N CYS A 90 -10.87 -0.64 5.26
CA CYS A 90 -9.93 0.45 5.01
C CYS A 90 -10.68 1.74 4.69
N VAL A 91 -10.20 2.88 5.18
CA VAL A 91 -10.64 4.22 4.76
C VAL A 91 -9.55 4.81 3.88
N THR A 92 -9.92 5.29 2.69
CA THR A 92 -9.00 5.92 1.73
C THR A 92 -9.48 7.32 1.34
N MET A 93 -8.63 8.09 0.66
CA MET A 93 -8.95 9.43 0.19
C MET A 93 -8.74 9.54 -1.33
N ALA A 94 -9.66 10.18 -2.02
CA ALA A 94 -9.54 10.48 -3.44
C ALA A 94 -8.68 11.73 -3.65
N GLY A 95 -7.90 11.73 -4.74
CA GLY A 95 -7.03 12.84 -5.10
C GLY A 95 -6.91 13.08 -6.59
N SER A 96 -5.97 13.94 -6.98
CA SER A 96 -5.77 14.34 -8.38
C SER A 96 -4.80 13.45 -9.18
N VAL A 97 -4.07 12.55 -8.52
CA VAL A 97 -3.02 11.73 -9.14
C VAL A 97 -3.31 10.24 -9.01
N HIS A 98 -2.80 9.44 -9.95
CA HIS A 98 -3.04 8.00 -9.97
C HIS A 98 -2.63 7.30 -8.68
N ALA A 99 -1.43 7.60 -8.16
CA ALA A 99 -0.91 6.98 -6.93
C ALA A 99 -1.78 7.23 -5.69
N HIS A 100 -2.56 8.32 -5.67
CA HIS A 100 -3.50 8.61 -4.60
C HIS A 100 -4.79 7.79 -4.73
N ASN A 101 -5.18 7.43 -5.95
CA ASN A 101 -6.49 6.84 -6.23
C ASN A 101 -6.48 5.31 -6.33
N VAL A 102 -5.36 4.64 -6.01
CA VAL A 102 -5.32 3.17 -6.03
C VAL A 102 -6.29 2.58 -5.00
N GLY A 103 -6.27 3.09 -3.76
CA GLY A 103 -7.23 2.71 -2.72
C GLY A 103 -8.68 2.95 -3.15
N VAL A 104 -8.96 4.08 -3.80
CA VAL A 104 -10.29 4.41 -4.35
C VAL A 104 -10.78 3.34 -5.34
N SER A 105 -9.92 2.94 -6.28
CA SER A 105 -10.23 1.90 -7.26
C SER A 105 -10.54 0.56 -6.58
N LEU A 106 -9.69 0.14 -5.64
CA LEU A 106 -9.86 -1.11 -4.89
C LEU A 106 -11.18 -1.13 -4.11
N LEU A 107 -11.42 -0.10 -3.28
CA LEU A 107 -12.64 -0.02 -2.46
C LEU A 107 -13.90 0.01 -3.33
N THR A 108 -13.87 0.74 -4.45
CA THR A 108 -15.00 0.79 -5.38
C THR A 108 -15.33 -0.60 -5.94
N LYS A 109 -14.31 -1.37 -6.33
CA LYS A 109 -14.49 -2.72 -6.89
C LYS A 109 -14.95 -3.75 -5.85
N VAL A 110 -14.56 -3.58 -4.59
CA VAL A 110 -15.01 -4.44 -3.47
C VAL A 110 -16.41 -4.05 -2.97
N GLY A 111 -16.98 -2.93 -3.42
CA GLY A 111 -18.30 -2.44 -2.97
C GLY A 111 -18.24 -1.58 -1.70
N LEU A 112 -17.06 -1.07 -1.35
CA LEU A 112 -16.81 -0.20 -0.20
C LEU A 112 -16.63 1.28 -0.59
N GLY A 113 -17.25 1.73 -1.69
CA GLY A 113 -17.14 3.12 -2.15
C GLY A 113 -17.54 4.18 -1.12
N ARG A 114 -18.38 3.82 -0.13
CA ARG A 114 -18.75 4.69 1.00
C ARG A 114 -17.59 4.99 1.98
N LEU A 115 -16.47 4.26 1.89
CA LEU A 115 -15.27 4.47 2.69
C LEU A 115 -14.20 5.27 1.94
N VAL A 116 -14.58 5.93 0.85
CA VAL A 116 -13.72 6.83 0.07
C VAL A 116 -14.05 8.27 0.43
N ALA A 117 -13.14 8.93 1.13
CA ALA A 117 -13.23 10.34 1.43
C ALA A 117 -12.80 11.22 0.25
N LYS A 118 -13.31 12.45 0.19
CA LYS A 118 -12.88 13.50 -0.76
C LYS A 118 -12.09 14.63 -0.09
N THR A 119 -12.11 14.68 1.24
CA THR A 119 -11.42 15.67 2.06
C THR A 119 -10.87 15.02 3.32
N GLU A 120 -9.90 15.67 3.96
CA GLU A 120 -9.39 15.19 5.25
C GLU A 120 -10.48 15.11 6.32
N ASP A 121 -11.42 16.05 6.34
CA ASP A 121 -12.53 16.05 7.31
C ASP A 121 -13.49 14.89 7.09
N GLU A 122 -13.80 14.57 5.83
CA GLU A 122 -14.59 13.39 5.48
C GLU A 122 -13.82 12.11 5.85
N TYR A 123 -12.50 12.06 5.62
CA TYR A 123 -11.67 10.93 6.02
C TYR A 123 -11.73 10.68 7.53
N VAL A 124 -11.60 11.74 8.33
CA VAL A 124 -11.78 11.67 9.79
C VAL A 124 -13.19 11.19 10.12
N SER A 125 -14.23 11.79 9.52
CA SER A 125 -15.63 11.44 9.80
C SER A 125 -15.95 9.98 9.50
N LEU A 126 -15.44 9.43 8.39
CA LEU A 126 -15.62 8.03 8.02
C LEU A 126 -14.92 7.09 9.01
N ALA A 127 -13.68 7.41 9.42
CA ALA A 127 -12.96 6.63 10.41
C ALA A 127 -13.67 6.65 11.78
N LEU A 128 -14.18 7.81 12.21
CA LEU A 128 -14.96 7.95 13.44
C LEU A 128 -16.30 7.20 13.35
N GLY A 129 -16.98 7.25 12.20
CA GLY A 129 -18.21 6.50 11.97
C GLY A 129 -18.00 5.00 12.17
N LEU A 130 -16.96 4.44 11.56
CA LEU A 130 -16.57 3.03 11.77
C LEU A 130 -16.23 2.73 13.24
N ALA A 131 -15.49 3.60 13.91
CA ALA A 131 -15.07 3.39 15.30
C ALA A 131 -16.21 3.54 16.32
N SER A 132 -17.26 4.31 16.00
CA SER A 132 -18.36 4.60 16.91
C SER A 132 -19.43 3.49 17.01
N ASP A 133 -19.53 2.64 15.98
CA ASP A 133 -20.50 1.54 15.93
C ASP A 133 -19.78 0.19 15.82
N VAL A 134 -19.41 -0.34 16.99
CA VAL A 134 -18.66 -1.60 17.12
C VAL A 134 -19.42 -2.78 16.51
N SER A 135 -20.74 -2.83 16.67
CA SER A 135 -21.57 -3.92 16.13
C SER A 135 -21.61 -3.89 14.60
N ALA A 136 -21.84 -2.72 14.00
CA ALA A 136 -21.79 -2.59 12.55
C ALA A 136 -20.38 -2.86 11.99
N LEU A 137 -19.33 -2.45 12.70
CA LEU A 137 -17.95 -2.74 12.33
C LEU A 137 -17.67 -4.25 12.37
N GLU A 138 -18.12 -4.95 13.40
CA GLU A 138 -17.97 -6.41 13.52
C GLU A 138 -18.63 -7.15 12.35
N GLU A 139 -19.87 -6.78 11.99
CA GLU A 139 -20.59 -7.39 10.87
C GLU A 139 -19.91 -7.10 9.51
N LEU A 140 -19.38 -5.89 9.34
CA LEU A 140 -18.57 -5.56 8.18
C LEU A 140 -17.31 -6.43 8.12
N ARG A 141 -16.58 -6.57 9.24
CA ARG A 141 -15.34 -7.37 9.31
C ARG A 141 -15.59 -8.85 8.99
N LYS A 142 -16.69 -9.43 9.50
CA LYS A 142 -17.09 -10.82 9.23
C LYS A 142 -17.35 -11.08 7.74
N SER A 143 -18.00 -10.14 7.06
CA SER A 143 -18.37 -10.28 5.64
C SER A 143 -17.26 -9.89 4.66
N LEU A 144 -16.28 -9.10 5.10
CA LEU A 144 -15.36 -8.41 4.20
C LEU A 144 -14.45 -9.34 3.38
N ARG A 145 -13.97 -10.44 3.96
CA ARG A 145 -13.15 -11.42 3.21
C ARG A 145 -13.93 -12.02 2.05
N GLU A 146 -15.20 -12.34 2.27
CA GLU A 146 -16.06 -12.90 1.23
C GLU A 146 -16.37 -11.86 0.15
N LEU A 147 -16.64 -10.61 0.54
CA LEU A 147 -16.79 -9.49 -0.41
C LEU A 147 -15.53 -9.32 -1.28
N MET A 148 -14.34 -9.38 -0.67
CA MET A 148 -13.07 -9.28 -1.39
C MET A 148 -12.90 -10.41 -2.41
N ILE A 149 -13.09 -11.67 -1.97
CA ILE A 149 -12.95 -12.86 -2.82
C ILE A 149 -13.94 -12.85 -4.00
N LYS A 150 -15.18 -12.41 -3.76
CA LYS A 150 -16.22 -12.33 -4.80
C LYS A 150 -16.10 -11.09 -5.70
N SER A 151 -15.25 -10.12 -5.34
CA SER A 151 -15.09 -8.89 -6.10
C SER A 151 -14.29 -9.11 -7.38
N PRO A 152 -14.40 -8.19 -8.37
CA PRO A 152 -13.54 -8.20 -9.56
C PRO A 152 -12.04 -8.09 -9.25
N VAL A 153 -11.64 -7.70 -8.02
CA VAL A 153 -10.23 -7.63 -7.63
C VAL A 153 -9.60 -9.03 -7.54
N CYS A 154 -10.39 -10.04 -7.17
CA CYS A 154 -9.94 -11.43 -7.08
C CYS A 154 -10.37 -12.31 -8.27
N ASP A 155 -11.07 -11.73 -9.26
CA ASP A 155 -11.43 -12.42 -10.51
C ASP A 155 -10.30 -12.31 -11.54
N GLY A 156 -9.28 -13.16 -11.38
CA GLY A 156 -8.12 -13.20 -12.26
C GLY A 156 -8.45 -13.62 -13.70
N GLU A 157 -9.51 -14.40 -13.92
CA GLU A 157 -9.90 -14.88 -15.24
C GLU A 157 -10.53 -13.76 -16.07
N SER A 158 -11.49 -13.03 -15.49
CA SER A 158 -12.10 -11.87 -16.17
C SER A 158 -11.11 -10.72 -16.32
N PHE A 159 -10.21 -10.51 -15.35
CA PHE A 159 -9.12 -9.55 -15.50
C PHE A 159 -8.22 -9.90 -16.70
N THR A 160 -7.79 -11.16 -16.81
CA THR A 160 -6.94 -11.62 -17.92
C THR A 160 -7.62 -11.44 -19.27
N ARG A 161 -8.90 -11.84 -19.40
CA ARG A 161 -9.66 -11.61 -20.64
C ARG A 161 -9.74 -10.14 -21.04
N GLY A 162 -9.99 -9.26 -20.07
CA GLY A 162 -10.01 -7.81 -20.30
C GLY A 162 -8.65 -7.29 -20.77
N LEU A 163 -7.57 -7.77 -20.17
CA LEU A 163 -6.20 -7.43 -20.54
C LEU A 163 -5.86 -7.91 -21.96
N GLU A 164 -6.19 -9.16 -22.29
CA GLU A 164 -5.99 -9.73 -23.63
C GLU A 164 -6.75 -8.95 -24.71
N SER A 165 -8.00 -8.57 -24.42
CA SER A 165 -8.80 -7.72 -25.30
C SER A 165 -8.16 -6.35 -25.52
N ALA A 166 -7.62 -5.73 -24.46
CA ALA A 166 -6.89 -4.49 -24.56
C ALA A 166 -5.62 -4.63 -25.41
N TYR A 167 -4.82 -5.67 -25.20
CA TYR A 167 -3.63 -5.95 -26.02
C TYR A 167 -3.98 -6.20 -27.49
N ARG A 168 -5.02 -6.98 -27.76
CA ARG A 168 -5.51 -7.23 -29.11
C ARG A 168 -5.94 -5.92 -29.80
N SER A 169 -6.63 -5.05 -29.07
CA SER A 169 -7.05 -3.73 -29.57
C SER A 169 -5.85 -2.83 -29.87
N MET A 170 -4.84 -2.80 -28.99
CA MET A 170 -3.59 -2.06 -29.23
C MET A 170 -2.85 -2.59 -30.46
N TRP A 171 -2.82 -3.91 -30.64
CA TRP A 171 -2.19 -4.55 -31.80
C TRP A 171 -2.89 -4.20 -33.12
N HIS A 172 -4.22 -4.32 -33.18
CA HIS A 172 -4.97 -3.95 -34.39
C HIS A 172 -4.75 -2.49 -34.77
N ARG A 173 -4.83 -1.58 -33.79
CA ARG A 173 -4.53 -0.16 -34.02
C ARG A 173 -3.14 0.06 -34.60
N TYR A 174 -2.14 -0.65 -34.10
CA TYR A 174 -0.78 -0.60 -34.66
C TYR A 174 -0.73 -1.10 -36.11
N CYS A 175 -1.35 -2.23 -36.44
CA CYS A 175 -1.43 -2.76 -37.80
C CYS A 175 -2.13 -1.81 -38.78
N ASP A 176 -3.14 -1.07 -38.31
CA ASP A 176 -3.88 -0.07 -39.08
C ASP A 176 -3.15 1.28 -39.18
N GLY A 177 -1.94 1.40 -38.63
CA GLY A 177 -1.15 2.64 -38.61
C GLY A 177 -1.60 3.67 -37.54
N ASP A 178 -2.61 3.35 -36.72
CA ASP A 178 -3.03 4.15 -35.55
C ASP A 178 -2.16 3.81 -34.34
N SER A 179 -0.90 4.21 -34.39
CA SER A 179 -0.02 4.12 -33.22
C SER A 179 0.06 5.46 -32.48
N PRO A 180 -0.40 5.55 -31.22
CA PRO A 180 -0.21 6.75 -30.40
C PRO A 180 1.25 7.17 -30.26
N ALA A 181 2.17 6.21 -30.26
CA ALA A 181 3.60 6.50 -30.19
C ALA A 181 4.09 7.16 -31.49
N LEU A 182 3.64 6.68 -32.65
CA LEU A 182 3.95 7.31 -33.94
C LEU A 182 3.32 8.69 -34.05
N ARG A 183 2.03 8.85 -33.70
CA ARG A 183 1.37 10.16 -33.67
C ARG A 183 2.05 11.14 -32.71
N ARG A 184 2.49 10.68 -31.54
CA ARG A 184 3.24 11.53 -30.60
C ARG A 184 4.58 11.95 -31.19
N LEU A 185 5.30 11.05 -31.85
CA LEU A 185 6.56 11.37 -32.52
C LEU A 185 6.34 12.35 -33.68
N GLU A 186 5.28 12.21 -34.47
CA GLU A 186 4.87 13.15 -35.52
C GLU A 186 4.53 14.53 -34.95
N VAL A 187 3.77 14.59 -33.85
CA VAL A 187 3.45 15.85 -33.15
C VAL A 187 4.72 16.50 -32.61
N LEU A 188 5.62 15.75 -31.96
CA LEU A 188 6.88 16.28 -31.46
C LEU A 188 7.81 16.76 -32.59
N ALA A 189 7.85 16.03 -33.72
CA ALA A 189 8.61 16.44 -34.90
C ALA A 189 8.02 17.69 -35.58
N GLY A 190 6.68 17.81 -35.60
CA GLY A 190 5.97 19.00 -36.09
C GLY A 190 6.20 20.21 -35.18
N GLU A 191 6.17 20.02 -33.86
CA GLU A 191 6.51 21.07 -32.89
C GLU A 191 7.98 21.50 -32.97
N ASP A 192 8.91 20.59 -33.26
CA ASP A 192 10.32 20.94 -33.47
C ASP A 192 10.51 21.69 -34.79
N LEU A 193 9.77 21.37 -35.85
CA LEU A 193 9.80 22.15 -37.10
C LEU A 193 9.23 23.57 -36.89
N ASP A 194 8.16 23.71 -36.11
CA ASP A 194 7.55 25.01 -35.79
C ASP A 194 8.48 25.85 -34.88
N LYS A 195 9.08 25.22 -33.85
CA LYS A 195 10.08 25.86 -32.98
C LYS A 195 11.37 26.19 -33.72
N THR A 196 11.78 25.38 -34.70
CA THR A 196 12.97 25.64 -35.54
C THR A 196 12.69 26.76 -36.54
N ALA A 197 11.48 26.83 -37.10
CA ALA A 197 11.05 27.94 -37.96
C ALA A 197 10.96 29.26 -37.19
N VAL A 198 10.41 29.25 -35.97
CA VAL A 198 10.37 30.40 -35.06
C VAL A 198 11.79 30.83 -34.65
N LYS A 199 12.66 29.88 -34.26
CA LYS A 199 14.08 30.17 -33.98
C LYS A 199 14.81 30.75 -35.19
N HIS A 200 14.54 30.26 -36.40
CA HIS A 200 15.19 30.76 -37.62
C HIS A 200 14.70 32.17 -37.98
N ALA A 201 13.42 32.49 -37.73
CA ALA A 201 12.88 33.83 -37.90
C ALA A 201 13.47 34.81 -36.86
N ASP A 202 13.56 34.39 -35.59
CA ASP A 202 14.16 35.16 -34.51
C ASP A 202 15.67 35.37 -34.70
N LEU A 203 16.41 34.34 -35.14
CA LEU A 203 17.83 34.45 -35.48
C LEU A 203 18.07 35.35 -36.70
N LYS A 204 17.16 35.37 -37.68
CA LYS A 204 17.26 36.25 -38.85
C LYS A 204 16.96 37.71 -38.47
N ALA A 205 16.03 37.93 -37.54
CA ALA A 205 15.76 39.25 -36.95
C ALA A 205 16.90 39.74 -36.04
N GLN A 206 17.47 38.85 -35.23
CA GLN A 206 18.62 39.15 -34.37
C GLN A 206 19.91 39.38 -35.18
N ARG A 207 20.12 38.67 -36.29
CA ARG A 207 21.29 38.86 -37.16
C ARG A 207 21.21 40.10 -38.06
N ALA A 208 20.00 40.66 -38.23
CA ALA A 208 19.82 42.02 -38.75
C ALA A 208 20.18 43.10 -37.70
N ASN A 209 20.12 42.76 -36.41
CA ASN A 209 20.49 43.66 -35.30
C ASN A 209 21.95 43.48 -34.81
N ALA A 210 22.53 42.28 -34.91
CA ALA A 210 23.85 41.91 -34.39
C ALA A 210 25.02 42.09 -35.39
N THR A 211 24.80 42.81 -36.49
CA THR A 211 25.90 43.54 -37.16
C THR A 211 26.34 44.79 -36.39
N ALA A 212 25.80 44.99 -35.19
CA ALA A 212 26.34 45.85 -34.16
C ALA A 212 26.68 45.00 -32.93
N GLU A 213 27.93 45.08 -32.50
CA GLU A 213 28.47 44.65 -31.21
C GLU A 213 29.00 43.20 -31.08
N GLU A 214 30.19 43.17 -30.50
CA GLU A 214 31.30 42.20 -30.61
C GLU A 214 31.39 41.31 -29.36
N ASP A 215 32.16 40.23 -29.48
CA ASP A 215 33.02 39.59 -28.48
C ASP A 215 32.61 39.53 -26.99
N ASN A 216 32.55 38.30 -26.43
CA ASN A 216 33.59 37.75 -25.53
C ASN A 216 33.03 36.68 -24.54
N GLN A 217 33.74 35.55 -24.48
CA GLN A 217 33.99 34.60 -23.37
C GLN A 217 32.94 33.63 -22.75
N SER A 218 33.39 32.36 -22.67
CA SER A 218 32.87 31.09 -22.10
C SER A 218 33.07 30.90 -20.57
N PRO A 219 32.91 29.69 -19.95
CA PRO A 219 31.74 28.79 -19.78
C PRO A 219 31.47 28.36 -18.29
N ILE A 220 30.32 27.73 -17.99
CA ILE A 220 29.91 27.26 -16.63
C ILE A 220 29.94 25.72 -16.49
N LYS A 221 30.39 25.21 -15.33
CA LYS A 221 30.43 23.79 -14.89
C LYS A 221 29.07 23.26 -14.37
N LYS A 222 28.80 21.95 -14.52
CA LYS A 222 27.64 21.21 -13.95
C LYS A 222 28.03 20.30 -12.78
N VAL A 223 27.08 20.03 -11.88
CA VAL A 223 27.13 18.99 -10.82
C VAL A 223 25.81 18.18 -10.80
N ASP A 224 25.98 16.88 -10.51
CA ASP A 224 25.02 15.75 -10.40
C ASP A 224 23.98 15.82 -9.26
N ALA A 225 22.94 14.95 -9.33
CA ALA A 225 22.52 14.04 -8.24
C ALA A 225 21.29 13.15 -8.59
N THR A 226 21.25 11.89 -8.12
CA THR A 226 20.29 11.30 -7.12
C THR A 226 19.94 9.79 -7.29
N SER A 227 19.68 9.14 -6.14
CA SER A 227 19.23 7.76 -5.90
C SER A 227 17.93 7.76 -5.04
N LYS A 228 17.07 6.71 -5.14
CA LYS A 228 15.68 6.60 -4.61
C LYS A 228 15.52 5.60 -3.42
N GLY A 229 14.47 5.77 -2.59
CA GLY A 229 14.05 4.90 -1.45
C GLY A 229 12.52 4.61 -1.39
N GLY A 230 12.07 3.68 -0.51
CA GLY A 230 10.69 3.12 -0.42
C GLY A 230 9.88 3.38 0.89
N GLU A 231 8.61 2.93 0.95
CA GLU A 231 7.45 3.56 1.65
C GLU A 231 6.91 2.92 3.00
N PRO A 232 6.18 3.69 3.86
CA PRO A 232 5.60 3.27 5.17
C PRO A 232 4.08 2.86 5.20
N GLN A 233 3.63 2.07 6.21
CA GLN A 233 2.23 1.54 6.40
C GLN A 233 1.61 1.87 7.79
N ILE A 234 0.31 2.22 7.88
CA ILE A 234 -0.37 2.73 9.11
C ILE A 234 -1.77 2.09 9.33
N MET A 235 -2.11 1.66 10.55
CA MET A 235 -3.35 0.93 10.91
C MET A 235 -3.85 1.27 12.34
N VAL A 236 -5.13 1.17 12.67
CA VAL A 236 -5.72 1.58 13.99
C VAL A 236 -6.47 0.42 14.67
N ASN A 237 -6.36 0.34 16.00
CA ASN A 237 -6.98 -0.68 16.88
C ASN A 237 -7.82 -0.01 17.98
N HIS A 238 -8.92 -0.62 18.42
CA HIS A 238 -9.77 -0.16 19.52
C HIS A 238 -9.77 -1.21 20.65
N VAL A 239 -9.34 -0.83 21.86
CA VAL A 239 -9.35 -1.72 23.03
C VAL A 239 -10.53 -1.37 23.93
N SER A 240 -11.49 -2.28 24.07
CA SER A 240 -12.56 -2.22 25.09
C SER A 240 -12.07 -2.79 26.42
N SER A 241 -12.15 -2.01 27.50
CA SER A 241 -11.84 -2.43 28.87
C SER A 241 -13.10 -2.95 29.58
N PRO A 242 -13.07 -4.11 30.28
CA PRO A 242 -14.04 -4.44 31.31
C PRO A 242 -13.39 -4.44 32.70
N GLU A 243 -13.89 -3.60 33.61
CA GLU A 243 -13.52 -3.66 35.03
C GLU A 243 -14.36 -4.71 35.79
N GLY A 244 -13.68 -5.56 36.58
CA GLY A 244 -14.15 -5.98 37.91
C GLY A 244 -14.68 -7.42 38.09
N ASN A 245 -13.80 -8.43 38.14
CA ASN A 245 -13.76 -9.39 39.27
C ASN A 245 -12.50 -10.30 39.25
N GLN A 246 -12.11 -10.75 40.45
CA GLN A 246 -10.86 -11.42 40.79
C GLN A 246 -10.54 -12.71 40.00
N ALA A 247 -9.26 -12.83 39.64
CA ALA A 247 -8.45 -14.03 39.41
C ALA A 247 -9.10 -15.24 38.70
N LEU A 248 -8.81 -15.38 37.41
CA LEU A 248 -8.51 -16.70 36.84
C LEU A 248 -7.37 -16.60 35.83
N VAL A 249 -6.29 -17.31 36.17
CA VAL A 249 -5.16 -17.63 35.31
C VAL A 249 -5.62 -18.59 34.21
N THR A 250 -5.36 -18.25 32.95
CA THR A 250 -5.21 -19.21 31.83
C THR A 250 -4.40 -18.52 30.73
N ALA A 251 -3.35 -19.07 30.12
CA ALA A 251 -2.40 -20.10 30.48
C ALA A 251 -1.19 -19.84 29.56
N LYS A 252 0.01 -19.72 30.12
CA LYS A 252 1.23 -19.95 29.35
C LYS A 252 1.25 -21.42 28.96
N ALA A 253 1.19 -21.74 27.67
CA ALA A 253 1.85 -22.93 27.16
C ALA A 253 3.23 -22.52 26.62
N GLN A 254 4.22 -23.27 27.06
CA GLN A 254 5.65 -23.04 27.02
C GLN A 254 6.29 -23.26 25.62
N PRO A 255 7.58 -22.91 25.47
CA PRO A 255 8.30 -22.96 24.20
C PRO A 255 8.69 -24.39 23.86
N GLN A 256 8.60 -24.77 22.57
CA GLN A 256 9.38 -25.88 22.06
C GLN A 256 10.63 -25.34 21.38
N MET A 257 11.78 -25.53 22.03
CA MET A 257 13.03 -25.74 21.33
C MET A 257 12.88 -27.02 20.48
N MET A 258 13.21 -26.93 19.19
CA MET A 258 13.83 -28.06 18.52
C MET A 258 15.21 -27.64 18.01
N VAL A 259 16.19 -28.40 18.51
CA VAL A 259 17.61 -28.31 18.27
C VAL A 259 17.92 -28.84 16.87
N ASN A 260 18.91 -28.23 16.21
CA ASN A 260 19.50 -28.71 14.97
C ASN A 260 19.94 -30.18 15.04
N GLY A 261 19.66 -30.94 13.99
CA GLY A 261 20.26 -32.25 13.74
C GLY A 261 20.43 -32.48 12.24
N VAL A 262 21.59 -32.09 11.71
CA VAL A 262 22.05 -32.47 10.38
C VAL A 262 22.42 -33.96 10.42
N SER A 263 21.79 -34.81 9.60
CA SER A 263 22.43 -35.91 8.84
C SER A 263 21.41 -36.81 8.12
N SER A 264 21.47 -36.82 6.79
CA SER A 264 21.23 -37.99 5.94
C SER A 264 22.59 -38.70 5.70
N PRO A 265 22.72 -39.89 5.07
CA PRO A 265 21.72 -40.80 4.46
C PRO A 265 21.89 -42.31 4.82
N HIS A 266 20.90 -43.15 4.46
CA HIS A 266 21.04 -44.48 3.79
C HIS A 266 19.92 -45.48 4.14
N SER A 267 19.25 -46.01 3.09
CA SER A 267 18.63 -47.36 3.05
C SER A 267 19.73 -48.40 2.68
N PRO A 268 19.50 -49.75 2.58
CA PRO A 268 18.25 -50.53 2.72
C PRO A 268 18.41 -51.91 3.45
N SER A 269 17.34 -52.73 3.41
CA SER A 269 17.26 -54.20 3.51
C SER A 269 16.69 -54.81 4.81
N GLY A 270 15.89 -55.90 4.67
CA GLY A 270 15.68 -56.89 5.74
C GLY A 270 14.26 -57.37 6.03
N ARG A 271 13.75 -58.21 5.12
CA ARG A 271 12.78 -59.33 5.22
C ARG A 271 12.37 -59.92 6.61
N CYS A 272 11.19 -60.58 6.57
CA CYS A 272 10.64 -61.70 7.37
C CYS A 272 9.55 -61.35 8.41
N GLU A 273 8.28 -61.69 8.14
CA GLU A 273 7.50 -62.88 8.64
C GLU A 273 6.66 -62.49 9.87
N ALA A 274 5.47 -63.00 10.19
CA ALA A 274 4.44 -63.87 9.62
C ALA A 274 3.19 -63.72 10.53
N ASN A 275 2.11 -64.47 10.22
CA ASN A 275 0.80 -64.61 10.90
C ASN A 275 -0.26 -63.59 10.45
N GLY A 276 -1.34 -63.92 9.75
CA GLY A 276 -2.06 -65.19 9.62
C GLY A 276 -3.34 -65.13 10.46
N HIS A 277 -4.51 -65.01 9.83
CA HIS A 277 -5.70 -65.82 10.12
C HIS A 277 -6.80 -65.63 9.06
N SER A 278 -7.35 -66.77 8.68
CA SER A 278 -8.35 -67.07 7.65
C SER A 278 -9.77 -66.89 8.18
N SER A 279 -10.75 -66.59 7.31
CA SER A 279 -11.92 -67.46 7.10
C SER A 279 -12.90 -66.93 6.04
N ARG A 280 -13.05 -67.76 4.99
CA ARG A 280 -14.19 -68.04 4.11
C ARG A 280 -14.76 -66.96 3.19
#